data_AF-A0A936AED5-F1
#
_entry.id   AF-A0A936AED5-F1
#
_cell.length_a   1.000
_cell.length_b   1.000
_cell.length_c   1.000
_cell.angle_alpha   90.00
_cell.angle_beta   90.00
_cell.angle_gamma   90.00
#
_symmetry.space_group_name_H-M   'P 1'
#
loop_
_entity.id
_entity.type
_entity.pdbx_description
1 polymer ?
#
loop_
_entity_poly.entity_id
_entity_poly.type
_entity_poly.pdbx_seq_one_letter_code
_entity_poly.pdbx_strand_id
1 'polypeptide(L)'
;MTQMLLPESLVYMGAHAIAHQPTAERRFPKPGSDVERPGYNTFLVDYALNRVNDVRAASPTQRSASFAGMLEDLADTTDRDLLFFLAEYLQFRRSDLIHSLQGMAAEAGAQAPVYWQADLRDIIVANGRALGQNEMPRLAGDQDLDNPQALAKRLRSRLQSTAAAMRAWPAIWAAALAGAKA
;
A
#
# COMPACT_ATOMS: atom_id res chain seq x y z
N MET A 1 3.12 -0.08 -18.72
CA MET A 1 2.80 1.00 -17.76
C MET A 1 3.74 0.83 -16.58
N THR A 2 4.99 1.26 -16.74
CA THR A 2 6.12 0.68 -15.97
C THR A 2 7.21 1.74 -15.74
N GLN A 3 6.81 2.93 -15.26
CA GLN A 3 7.61 4.16 -15.44
C GLN A 3 7.75 5.07 -14.21
N MET A 4 7.49 4.52 -13.03
CA MET A 4 8.29 4.85 -11.83
C MET A 4 9.27 3.70 -11.52
N LEU A 5 9.39 2.74 -12.47
CA LEU A 5 9.63 1.32 -12.23
C LEU A 5 10.73 0.70 -13.14
N LEU A 6 11.88 1.37 -13.25
CA LEU A 6 13.20 0.85 -13.73
C LEU A 6 14.30 1.77 -13.16
N PRO A 7 15.60 1.40 -13.06
CA PRO A 7 16.62 2.21 -12.36
C PRO A 7 16.82 3.68 -12.82
N GLU A 8 16.37 4.03 -14.01
CA GLU A 8 15.86 5.38 -14.31
C GLU A 8 14.51 5.56 -13.59
N SER A 9 14.57 5.76 -12.24
CA SER A 9 13.58 5.48 -11.15
C SER A 9 13.83 4.15 -10.37
N LEU A 10 12.82 3.33 -9.99
CA LEU A 10 13.05 2.11 -9.19
C LEU A 10 11.91 1.05 -9.32
N VAL A 11 12.20 -0.19 -9.77
CA VAL A 11 11.14 -1.21 -9.98
C VAL A 11 10.50 -1.69 -8.67
N TYR A 12 9.37 -1.08 -8.29
CA TYR A 12 8.42 -1.66 -7.35
C TYR A 12 7.61 -2.78 -8.04
N MET A 13 8.29 -3.88 -8.39
CA MET A 13 7.63 -5.19 -8.39
C MET A 13 6.98 -5.37 -7.02
N GLY A 14 5.80 -5.97 -6.95
CA GLY A 14 4.93 -5.93 -5.76
C GLY A 14 5.50 -6.60 -4.50
N ALA A 15 4.62 -7.02 -3.58
CA ALA A 15 4.98 -7.55 -2.26
C ALA A 15 5.74 -8.90 -2.23
N HIS A 16 6.54 -9.20 -3.25
CA HIS A 16 7.35 -10.41 -3.44
C HIS A 16 8.82 -10.11 -3.79
N ALA A 17 9.20 -8.84 -4.06
CA ALA A 17 10.52 -8.51 -4.64
C ALA A 17 11.51 -7.79 -3.72
N ILE A 18 11.06 -7.13 -2.65
CA ILE A 18 11.94 -6.45 -1.67
C ILE A 18 11.65 -7.05 -0.29
N ALA A 19 12.71 -7.59 0.32
CA ALA A 19 12.69 -8.30 1.61
C ALA A 19 11.67 -9.45 1.68
N HIS A 20 12.14 -10.66 1.36
CA HIS A 20 11.54 -11.88 1.91
C HIS A 20 11.60 -11.80 3.44
N GLN A 21 10.47 -11.50 4.07
CA GLN A 21 10.13 -12.15 5.33
C GLN A 21 9.60 -13.55 4.98
N PRO A 22 9.94 -14.60 5.76
CA PRO A 22 9.31 -15.90 5.62
C PRO A 22 7.80 -15.73 5.72
N THR A 23 7.08 -16.03 4.64
CA THR A 23 5.62 -15.86 4.63
C THR A 23 5.05 -16.91 5.57
N ALA A 24 4.33 -16.48 6.62
CA ALA A 24 3.61 -17.40 7.49
C ALA A 24 2.68 -18.30 6.65
N GLU A 25 2.47 -19.53 7.12
CA GLU A 25 1.68 -20.55 6.42
C GLU A 25 0.39 -19.97 5.86
N ARG A 26 0.21 -20.01 4.53
CA ARG A 26 -0.95 -19.45 3.84
C ARG A 26 -2.20 -20.28 4.12
N ARG A 27 -2.80 -20.04 5.28
CA ARG A 27 -4.22 -20.34 5.51
C ARG A 27 -5.00 -19.47 4.53
N PHE A 28 -5.70 -20.10 3.60
CA PHE A 28 -6.68 -19.43 2.76
C PHE A 28 -7.96 -19.28 3.61
N PRO A 29 -8.32 -18.06 4.06
CA PRO A 29 -9.59 -17.86 4.75
C PRO A 29 -10.75 -18.08 3.76
N LYS A 30 -11.97 -18.27 4.28
CA LYS A 30 -13.15 -18.40 3.40
C LYS A 30 -13.31 -17.11 2.59
N PRO A 31 -13.54 -17.15 1.27
CA PRO A 31 -13.90 -15.96 0.51
C PRO A 31 -15.00 -15.14 1.21
N GLY A 32 -14.73 -13.84 1.38
CA GLY A 32 -15.63 -12.91 2.06
C GLY A 32 -15.59 -12.89 3.59
N SER A 33 -14.71 -13.63 4.27
CA SER A 33 -14.56 -13.47 5.74
C SER A 33 -13.79 -12.21 6.14
N ASP A 34 -12.84 -11.77 5.32
CA ASP A 34 -11.87 -10.74 5.66
C ASP A 34 -12.14 -9.43 4.88
N VAL A 35 -11.99 -8.30 5.58
CA VAL A 35 -12.09 -6.95 5.01
C VAL A 35 -10.78 -6.57 4.31
N GLU A 36 -10.86 -5.88 3.17
CA GLU A 36 -9.70 -5.33 2.45
C GLU A 36 -8.88 -4.42 3.36
N ARG A 37 -7.65 -4.86 3.59
CA ARG A 37 -6.62 -4.25 4.43
C ARG A 37 -5.29 -4.45 3.70
N PRO A 38 -4.94 -3.59 2.72
CA PRO A 38 -3.65 -3.65 2.04
C PRO A 38 -2.48 -3.63 3.03
N GLY A 39 -1.37 -4.28 2.67
CA GLY A 39 -0.12 -4.18 3.41
C GLY A 39 0.56 -2.82 3.20
N TYR A 40 1.46 -2.45 4.10
CA TYR A 40 2.20 -1.18 4.04
C TYR A 40 2.91 -0.93 2.70
N ASN A 41 3.45 -1.97 2.07
CA ASN A 41 4.09 -1.87 0.76
C ASN A 41 3.10 -1.51 -0.37
N THR A 42 1.86 -2.00 -0.32
CA THR A 42 0.80 -1.62 -1.26
C THR A 42 0.38 -0.18 -1.06
N PHE A 43 0.21 0.25 0.21
CA PHE A 43 -0.07 1.64 0.57
C PHE A 43 1.01 2.61 0.04
N LEU A 44 2.30 2.25 0.16
CA LEU A 44 3.39 3.04 -0.40
C LEU A 44 3.34 3.16 -1.93
N VAL A 45 3.00 2.07 -2.64
CA VAL A 45 2.85 2.08 -4.11
C VAL A 45 1.68 2.96 -4.54
N ASP A 46 0.52 2.81 -3.91
CA ASP A 46 -0.66 3.61 -4.21
C ASP A 46 -0.39 5.11 -3.93
N TYR A 47 0.29 5.42 -2.82
CA TYR A 47 0.72 6.79 -2.49
C TYR A 47 1.72 7.36 -3.52
N ALA A 48 2.70 6.56 -3.97
CA ALA A 48 3.65 6.96 -5.00
C ALA A 48 2.98 7.22 -6.35
N LEU A 49 2.08 6.33 -6.78
CA LEU A 49 1.34 6.46 -8.05
C LEU A 49 0.45 7.70 -8.04
N ASN A 50 -0.23 8.00 -6.93
CA ASN A 50 -1.06 9.19 -6.79
C ASN A 50 -0.25 10.51 -6.77
N ARG A 51 1.06 10.46 -6.48
CA ARG A 51 1.97 11.63 -6.42
C ARG A 51 2.98 11.69 -7.57
N VAL A 52 2.89 10.80 -8.56
CA VAL A 52 3.81 10.75 -9.72
C VAL A 52 3.87 12.08 -10.49
N ASN A 53 2.75 12.80 -10.52
CA ASN A 53 2.61 14.05 -11.27
C ASN A 53 3.19 15.28 -10.55
N ASP A 54 3.58 15.14 -9.29
CA ASP A 54 4.16 16.22 -8.48
C ASP A 54 5.70 16.22 -8.59
N VAL A 55 6.28 15.10 -9.04
CA VAL A 55 7.73 14.85 -9.04
C VAL A 55 8.31 14.97 -10.46
N ARG A 56 8.60 16.19 -10.91
CA ARG A 56 9.00 16.51 -12.29
C ARG A 56 10.52 16.55 -12.58
N ALA A 57 11.36 16.23 -11.60
CA ALA A 57 12.81 16.34 -11.76
C ALA A 57 13.38 15.37 -12.81
N ALA A 58 14.29 15.84 -13.67
CA ALA A 58 14.91 15.03 -14.72
C ALA A 58 15.83 13.92 -14.16
N SER A 59 16.51 14.16 -13.03
CA SER A 59 17.35 13.15 -12.39
C SER A 59 16.54 12.18 -11.51
N PRO A 60 16.70 10.85 -11.64
CA PRO A 60 16.10 9.86 -10.73
C PRO A 60 16.41 10.12 -9.26
N THR A 61 17.65 10.53 -8.96
CA THR A 61 18.11 10.86 -7.59
C THR A 61 17.31 12.02 -7.01
N GLN A 62 17.04 13.06 -7.81
CA GLN A 62 16.19 14.17 -7.40
C GLN A 62 14.73 13.72 -7.23
N ARG A 63 14.20 12.87 -8.13
CA ARG A 63 12.84 12.31 -7.98
C ARG A 63 12.69 11.52 -6.67
N SER A 64 13.66 10.66 -6.35
CA SER A 64 13.71 9.90 -5.10
C SER A 64 13.77 10.82 -3.87
N ALA A 65 14.59 11.87 -3.91
CA ALA A 65 14.73 12.83 -2.81
C ALA A 65 13.45 13.66 -2.58
N SER A 66 12.75 14.07 -3.64
CA SER A 66 11.44 14.74 -3.54
C SER A 66 10.39 13.83 -2.91
N PHE A 67 10.28 12.57 -3.34
CA PHE A 67 9.30 11.64 -2.78
C PHE A 67 9.64 11.23 -1.33
N ALA A 68 10.92 11.09 -0.99
CA ALA A 68 11.36 10.94 0.41
C ALA A 68 10.91 12.12 1.28
N GLY A 69 10.94 13.36 0.75
CA GLY A 69 10.37 14.54 1.40
C GLY A 69 8.85 14.43 1.61
N MET A 70 8.09 13.93 0.62
CA MET A 70 6.64 13.71 0.74
C MET A 70 6.27 12.64 1.77
N LEU A 71 7.13 11.64 1.97
CA LEU A 71 6.95 10.64 3.03
C LEU A 71 7.23 11.20 4.42
N GLU A 72 8.20 12.12 4.55
CA GLU A 72 8.52 12.79 5.82
C GLU A 72 7.50 13.87 6.19
N ASP A 73 7.03 14.66 5.21
CA ASP A 73 5.92 15.62 5.37
C ASP A 73 4.67 14.93 5.91
N LEU A 74 4.25 13.81 5.29
CA LEU A 74 3.17 12.97 5.80
C LEU A 74 3.47 12.40 7.19
N ALA A 75 4.72 12.03 7.48
CA ALA A 75 5.11 11.48 8.78
C ALA A 75 5.13 12.52 9.91
N ASP A 76 5.41 13.79 9.62
CA ASP A 76 5.45 14.88 10.61
C ASP A 76 4.04 15.43 10.95
N THR A 77 3.01 15.05 10.18
CA THR A 77 1.61 15.34 10.52
C THR A 77 1.20 14.79 11.89
N THR A 78 0.15 15.38 12.48
CA THR A 78 -0.35 14.95 13.80
C THR A 78 -0.90 13.52 13.76
N ASP A 79 -0.92 12.83 14.91
CA ASP A 79 -1.49 11.47 15.00
C ASP A 79 -2.94 11.39 14.50
N ARG A 80 -3.73 12.46 14.65
CA ARG A 80 -5.10 12.54 14.13
C ARG A 80 -5.09 12.58 12.61
N ASP A 81 -4.27 13.44 12.02
CA ASP A 81 -4.31 13.73 10.58
C ASP A 81 -3.67 12.60 9.77
N LEU A 82 -2.60 11.99 10.30
CA LEU A 82 -1.97 10.78 9.75
C LEU A 82 -2.94 9.59 9.73
N LEU A 83 -3.74 9.40 10.78
CA LEU A 83 -4.75 8.35 10.84
C LEU A 83 -6.00 8.66 10.01
N PHE A 84 -6.37 9.94 9.89
CA PHE A 84 -7.44 10.37 9.00
C PHE A 84 -7.10 10.07 7.53
N PHE A 85 -5.90 10.45 7.08
CA PHE A 85 -5.39 10.13 5.75
C PHE A 85 -5.38 8.61 5.47
N LEU A 86 -4.99 7.81 6.48
CA LEU A 86 -5.01 6.35 6.39
C LEU A 86 -6.44 5.78 6.30
N ALA A 87 -7.41 6.39 6.98
CA ALA A 87 -8.82 6.03 6.89
C ALA A 87 -9.41 6.36 5.52
N GLU A 88 -9.14 7.55 4.98
CA GLU A 88 -9.55 7.95 3.62
C GLU A 88 -8.98 6.98 2.55
N TYR A 89 -7.71 6.62 2.66
CA TYR A 89 -7.09 5.62 1.78
C TYR A 89 -7.79 4.26 1.85
N LEU A 90 -8.07 3.74 3.06
CA LEU A 90 -8.78 2.47 3.22
C LEU A 90 -10.25 2.54 2.73
N GLN A 91 -10.90 3.69 2.89
CA GLN A 91 -12.26 3.95 2.38
C GLN A 91 -12.28 3.94 0.85
N PHE A 92 -11.31 4.60 0.21
CA PHE A 92 -11.12 4.57 -1.25
C PHE A 92 -10.89 3.13 -1.74
N ARG A 93 -9.93 2.40 -1.17
CA ARG A 93 -9.59 1.02 -1.52
C ARG A 93 -10.78 0.06 -1.44
N ARG A 94 -11.60 0.15 -0.38
CA ARG A 94 -12.81 -0.67 -0.23
C ARG A 94 -13.89 -0.31 -1.25
N SER A 95 -14.04 0.98 -1.57
CA SER A 95 -15.02 1.46 -2.54
C SER A 95 -14.67 1.01 -3.96
N ASP A 96 -13.40 1.16 -4.36
CA ASP A 96 -12.87 0.69 -5.65
C ASP A 96 -13.02 -0.84 -5.79
N LEU A 97 -12.66 -1.61 -4.75
CA LEU A 97 -12.88 -3.06 -4.73
C LEU A 97 -14.36 -3.42 -4.91
N ILE A 98 -15.28 -2.76 -4.19
CA ILE A 98 -16.73 -3.03 -4.30
C ILE A 98 -17.22 -2.74 -5.72
N HIS A 99 -16.84 -1.61 -6.32
CA HIS A 99 -17.22 -1.26 -7.69
C HIS A 99 -16.63 -2.25 -8.72
N SER A 100 -15.37 -2.66 -8.55
CA SER A 100 -14.72 -3.64 -9.41
C SER A 100 -15.43 -5.00 -9.38
N LEU A 101 -15.75 -5.52 -8.19
CA LEU A 101 -16.46 -6.79 -8.04
C LEU A 101 -17.93 -6.72 -8.51
N GLN A 102 -18.58 -5.56 -8.36
CA GLN A 102 -19.91 -5.31 -8.93
C GLN A 102 -19.87 -5.32 -10.47
N GLY A 103 -18.83 -4.73 -11.08
CA GLY A 103 -18.59 -4.80 -12.52
C GLY A 103 -18.43 -6.23 -13.02
N MET A 104 -17.51 -7.00 -12.41
CA MET A 104 -17.30 -8.41 -12.74
C MET A 104 -18.58 -9.26 -12.62
N ALA A 105 -19.39 -9.03 -11.58
CA ALA A 105 -20.65 -9.72 -11.40
C ALA A 105 -21.70 -9.39 -12.49
N ALA A 106 -21.74 -8.12 -12.94
CA ALA A 106 -22.61 -7.68 -14.02
C ALA A 106 -22.16 -8.23 -15.39
N GLU A 107 -20.85 -8.25 -15.66
CA GLU A 107 -20.27 -8.77 -16.91
C GLU A 107 -20.44 -10.28 -17.05
N ALA A 108 -20.22 -11.06 -15.98
CA ALA A 108 -20.37 -12.51 -16.00
C ALA A 108 -21.84 -12.98 -16.04
N GLY A 109 -22.75 -12.15 -15.52
CA GLY A 109 -24.20 -12.31 -15.64
C GLY A 109 -24.74 -13.65 -15.14
N ALA A 110 -25.86 -14.09 -15.73
CA ALA A 110 -26.58 -15.29 -15.31
C ALA A 110 -25.84 -16.63 -15.59
N GLN A 111 -24.73 -16.61 -16.34
CA GLN A 111 -23.92 -17.81 -16.62
C GLN A 111 -22.84 -18.05 -15.56
N ALA A 112 -22.60 -17.09 -14.66
CA ALA A 112 -21.59 -17.22 -13.62
C ALA A 112 -21.98 -18.29 -12.57
N PRO A 113 -21.06 -19.16 -12.12
CA PRO A 113 -21.39 -20.22 -11.16
C PRO A 113 -21.95 -19.69 -9.84
N VAL A 114 -22.98 -20.36 -9.30
CA VAL A 114 -23.74 -19.90 -8.11
C VAL A 114 -22.85 -19.71 -6.87
N TYR A 115 -21.85 -20.57 -6.68
CA TYR A 115 -20.89 -20.44 -5.57
C TYR A 115 -20.03 -19.16 -5.71
N TRP A 116 -19.53 -18.87 -6.91
CA TRP A 116 -18.75 -17.67 -7.19
C TRP A 116 -19.58 -16.39 -7.01
N GLN A 117 -20.84 -16.40 -7.43
CA GLN A 117 -21.77 -15.29 -7.14
C GLN A 117 -22.02 -15.09 -5.64
N ALA A 118 -21.99 -16.16 -4.84
CA ALA A 118 -22.12 -16.08 -3.39
C ALA A 118 -20.84 -15.54 -2.74
N ASP A 119 -19.67 -16.05 -3.14
CA ASP A 119 -18.37 -15.57 -2.65
C ASP A 119 -18.15 -14.08 -2.94
N LEU A 120 -18.49 -13.61 -4.16
CA LEU A 120 -18.47 -12.18 -4.49
C LEU A 120 -19.40 -11.36 -3.60
N ARG A 121 -20.62 -11.85 -3.35
CA ARG A 121 -21.61 -11.17 -2.51
C ARG A 121 -21.11 -11.03 -1.07
N ASP A 122 -20.51 -12.09 -0.52
CA ASP A 122 -19.94 -12.07 0.83
C ASP A 122 -18.78 -11.05 0.94
N ILE A 123 -17.87 -11.00 -0.04
CA ILE A 123 -16.78 -10.00 -0.10
C ILE A 123 -17.34 -8.57 -0.17
N ILE A 124 -18.34 -8.33 -1.04
CA ILE A 124 -18.99 -7.02 -1.19
C ILE A 124 -19.69 -6.61 0.12
N VAL A 125 -20.40 -7.52 0.79
CA VAL A 125 -21.10 -7.24 2.06
C VAL A 125 -20.13 -6.99 3.21
N ALA A 126 -19.03 -7.75 3.31
CA ALA A 126 -18.01 -7.54 4.33
C ALA A 126 -17.35 -6.16 4.20
N ASN A 127 -16.92 -5.79 2.99
CA ASN A 127 -16.29 -4.50 2.73
C ASN A 127 -17.29 -3.33 2.82
N GLY A 128 -18.54 -3.52 2.39
CA GLY A 128 -19.60 -2.51 2.51
C GLY A 128 -19.96 -2.20 3.96
N ARG A 129 -19.96 -3.20 4.86
CA ARG A 129 -20.09 -2.97 6.30
C ARG A 129 -18.90 -2.18 6.85
N ALA A 130 -17.68 -2.54 6.45
CA ALA A 130 -16.45 -1.86 6.85
C ALA A 130 -16.24 -0.45 6.24
N LEU A 131 -17.16 0.03 5.39
CA LEU A 131 -17.27 1.45 5.01
C LEU A 131 -18.15 2.25 5.98
N GLY A 132 -19.15 1.61 6.60
CA GLY A 132 -20.05 2.24 7.58
C GLY A 132 -19.58 2.13 9.04
N GLN A 133 -18.55 1.33 9.30
CA GLN A 133 -17.97 1.14 10.64
C GLN A 133 -16.77 2.07 10.84
N ASN A 134 -16.81 2.90 11.89
CA ASN A 134 -15.69 3.74 12.32
C ASN A 134 -14.61 2.90 13.06
N GLU A 135 -14.09 1.87 12.41
CA GLU A 135 -12.97 1.07 12.93
C GLU A 135 -11.65 1.86 12.86
N MET A 136 -10.70 1.52 13.75
CA MET A 136 -9.33 2.04 13.64
C MET A 136 -8.69 1.59 12.30
N PRO A 137 -8.09 2.49 11.51
CA PRO A 137 -7.71 2.23 10.11
C PRO A 137 -6.43 1.38 9.98
N ARG A 138 -6.50 0.11 10.38
CA ARG A 138 -5.36 -0.83 10.35
C ARG A 138 -5.06 -1.33 8.93
N LEU A 139 -3.78 -1.30 8.55
CA LEU A 139 -3.23 -2.03 7.40
C LEU A 139 -3.04 -3.52 7.76
N ALA A 140 -2.79 -4.39 6.76
CA ALA A 140 -2.33 -5.75 7.06
C ALA A 140 -0.94 -5.71 7.72
N GLY A 141 -0.80 -6.43 8.83
CA GLY A 141 0.36 -6.39 9.72
C GLY A 141 0.17 -5.49 10.94
N ASP A 142 -0.96 -4.79 11.07
CA ASP A 142 -1.28 -3.91 12.22
C ASP A 142 -2.48 -4.39 13.06
N GLN A 143 -2.88 -5.66 12.90
CA GLN A 143 -3.96 -6.29 13.69
C GLN A 143 -3.63 -6.42 15.19
N ASP A 144 -2.35 -6.38 15.55
CA ASP A 144 -1.81 -6.47 16.92
C ASP A 144 -1.85 -5.12 17.68
N LEU A 145 -2.30 -4.04 17.05
CA LEU A 145 -2.33 -2.71 17.64
C LEU A 145 -3.73 -2.36 18.15
N ASP A 146 -3.85 -2.13 19.46
CA ASP A 146 -5.12 -1.88 20.15
C ASP A 146 -5.47 -0.39 20.36
N ASN A 147 -4.55 0.54 20.08
CA ASN A 147 -4.78 1.97 20.28
C ASN A 147 -4.26 2.85 19.11
N PRO A 148 -4.90 4.01 18.86
CA PRO A 148 -4.53 4.92 17.77
C PRO A 148 -3.07 5.39 17.83
N GLN A 149 -2.55 5.71 19.01
CA GLN A 149 -1.21 6.26 19.19
C GLN A 149 -0.13 5.26 18.78
N ALA A 150 -0.32 3.97 19.07
CA ALA A 150 0.57 2.91 18.61
C ALA A 150 0.52 2.73 17.08
N LEU A 151 -0.66 2.84 16.47
CA LEU A 151 -0.83 2.77 15.01
C LEU A 151 -0.18 3.96 14.30
N ALA A 152 -0.43 5.19 14.77
CA ALA A 152 0.20 6.40 14.26
C ALA A 152 1.73 6.33 14.40
N LYS A 153 2.23 5.93 15.58
CA LYS A 153 3.68 5.73 15.82
C LYS A 153 4.30 4.68 14.89
N ARG A 154 3.62 3.55 14.65
CA ARG A 154 4.13 2.52 13.71
C ARG A 154 4.12 3.03 12.27
N LEU A 155 3.06 3.70 11.82
CA LEU A 155 3.02 4.26 10.46
C LEU A 155 4.09 5.34 10.26
N ARG A 156 4.20 6.31 11.19
CA ARG A 156 5.24 7.35 11.19
C ARG A 156 6.64 6.75 11.12
N SER A 157 6.94 5.75 11.96
CA SER A 157 8.23 5.06 11.98
C SER A 157 8.54 4.35 10.65
N ARG A 158 7.54 3.69 10.03
CA ARG A 158 7.71 3.06 8.71
C ARG A 158 7.98 4.11 7.63
N LEU A 159 7.20 5.20 7.58
CA LEU A 159 7.38 6.30 6.62
C LEU A 159 8.78 6.93 6.71
N GLN A 160 9.22 7.29 7.92
CA GLN A 160 10.55 7.86 8.18
C GLN A 160 11.66 6.87 7.78
N SER A 161 11.51 5.59 8.10
CA SER A 161 12.47 4.54 7.70
C SER A 161 12.57 4.38 6.18
N THR A 162 11.44 4.45 5.47
CA THR A 162 11.40 4.42 4.01
C THR A 162 12.06 5.65 3.40
N ALA A 163 11.76 6.85 3.89
CA ALA A 163 12.38 8.09 3.42
C ALA A 163 13.90 8.10 3.61
N ALA A 164 14.37 7.69 4.80
CA ALA A 164 15.80 7.55 5.10
C ALA A 164 16.49 6.55 4.15
N ALA A 165 15.87 5.39 3.90
CA ALA A 165 16.38 4.41 2.93
C ALA A 165 16.45 4.98 1.51
N MET A 166 15.42 5.73 1.06
CA MET A 166 15.38 6.37 -0.26
C MET A 166 16.42 7.49 -0.44
N ARG A 167 16.88 8.13 0.64
CA ARG A 167 18.01 9.08 0.61
C ARG A 167 19.37 8.40 0.68
N ALA A 168 19.49 7.28 1.39
CA ALA A 168 20.75 6.52 1.48
C ALA A 168 21.05 5.73 0.18
N TRP A 169 20.01 5.24 -0.50
CA TRP A 169 20.10 4.34 -1.66
C TRP A 169 21.07 4.80 -2.77
N PRO A 170 21.10 6.07 -3.23
CA PRO A 170 22.01 6.51 -4.29
C PRO A 170 23.50 6.36 -3.92
N ALA A 171 23.85 6.59 -2.65
CA ALA A 171 25.23 6.45 -2.16
C ALA A 171 25.63 4.97 -2.02
N ILE A 172 24.72 4.13 -1.49
CA ILE A 172 24.90 2.68 -1.40
C ILE A 172 25.10 2.07 -2.79
N TRP A 173 24.27 2.48 -3.77
CA TRP A 173 24.36 2.02 -5.15
C TRP A 173 25.66 2.45 -5.84
N ALA A 174 26.10 3.70 -5.63
CA ALA A 174 27.37 4.19 -6.16
C ALA A 174 28.58 3.42 -5.58
N ALA A 175 28.57 3.12 -4.26
CA ALA A 175 29.60 2.32 -3.63
C ALA A 175 29.64 0.87 -4.15
N ALA A 176 28.47 0.25 -4.32
CA ALA A 176 28.36 -1.10 -4.90
C ALA A 176 28.88 -1.15 -6.35
N LEU A 177 28.55 -0.16 -7.18
CA LEU A 177 29.05 -0.03 -8.56
C LEU A 177 30.56 0.29 -8.66
N ALA A 178 31.16 0.84 -7.60
CA ALA A 178 32.61 1.02 -7.51
C ALA A 178 33.30 -0.30 -7.10
N GLY A 179 32.77 -0.99 -6.08
CA GLY A 179 33.29 -2.28 -5.62
C GLY A 179 33.19 -3.39 -6.68
N ALA A 180 32.15 -3.37 -7.52
CA ALA A 180 31.99 -4.32 -8.63
C ALA A 180 32.90 -4.05 -9.85
N LYS A 181 33.88 -3.14 -9.74
CA LYS A 181 34.88 -2.81 -10.77
C LYS A 181 36.33 -3.02 -10.28
N ALA A 182 36.50 -3.58 -9.08
CA ALA A 182 37.79 -3.93 -8.47
C ALA A 182 37.98 -5.46 -8.49
#